data_AF-F8R2J8-F1
#
_entry.id   AF-F8R2J8-F1
#
_cell.length_a   1.000
_cell.length_b   1.000
_cell.length_c   1.000
_cell.angle_alpha   90.00
_cell.angle_beta   90.00
_cell.angle_gamma   90.00
#
_symmetry.space_group_name_H-M   'P 1'
#
loop_
_entity.id
_entity.type
_entity.pdbx_description
1 polymer ?
#
loop_
_entity_poly.entity_id
_entity_poly.type
_entity_poly.pdbx_seq_one_letter_code
_entity_poly.pdbx_strand_id
1 'polypeptide(L)' 'EWIWGGFSVDKATLTRFFAFHFILPFIIMAIAMVHLMFLHETGSNNPTG' A
#
# COMPACT_ATOMS: atom_id res chain seq x y z
N GLU A 1 -11.41 3.58 -19.64
CA GLU A 1 -10.93 2.23 -20.02
C GLU A 1 -9.65 1.74 -19.34
N TRP A 2 -8.67 2.59 -18.99
CA TRP A 2 -7.37 2.06 -18.51
C TRP A 2 -7.46 1.16 -17.26
N ILE A 3 -8.06 1.62 -16.17
CA ILE A 3 -8.21 0.80 -14.94
C ILE A 3 -9.29 -0.27 -15.15
N TRP A 4 -10.42 0.12 -15.74
CA TRP A 4 -11.61 -0.73 -15.86
C TRP A 4 -11.53 -1.79 -16.97
N GLY A 5 -10.61 -1.66 -17.92
CA GLY A 5 -10.50 -2.56 -19.07
C GLY A 5 -11.64 -2.43 -20.08
N GLY A 6 -12.58 -1.50 -19.88
CA GLY A 6 -13.71 -1.22 -20.76
C GLY A 6 -14.54 -0.03 -20.26
N PHE A 7 -15.80 0.05 -20.71
CA PHE A 7 -16.73 1.16 -20.44
C PHE A 7 -17.42 1.09 -19.07
N SER A 8 -17.44 -0.08 -18.43
CA SER A 8 -18.05 -0.30 -17.11
C SER A 8 -17.17 -1.20 -16.25
N VAL A 9 -17.53 -1.35 -14.97
CA VAL A 9 -16.85 -2.28 -14.07
C VAL A 9 -17.28 -3.71 -14.42
N ASP A 10 -16.31 -4.53 -14.82
CA ASP A 10 -16.55 -5.94 -15.16
C ASP A 10 -15.47 -6.87 -14.58
N LYS A 11 -15.45 -8.13 -15.04
CA LYS A 11 -14.46 -9.16 -14.69
C LYS A 11 -13.00 -8.72 -14.86
N ALA A 12 -12.67 -7.96 -15.89
CA ALA A 12 -11.34 -7.40 -16.11
C ALA A 12 -10.93 -6.45 -14.98
N THR A 13 -11.85 -5.57 -14.53
CA THR A 13 -11.63 -4.72 -13.36
C THR A 13 -11.40 -5.55 -12.10
N LEU A 14 -12.24 -6.56 -11.85
CA LEU A 14 -12.13 -7.41 -10.66
C LEU A 14 -10.80 -8.16 -10.61
N THR A 15 -10.35 -8.71 -11.74
CA THR A 15 -9.08 -9.44 -11.85
C THR A 15 -7.89 -8.52 -11.57
N ARG A 16 -7.93 -7.29 -12.09
CA ARG A 16 -6.88 -6.29 -11.84
C ARG A 16 -6.87 -5.83 -10.39
N PHE A 17 -8.04 -5.62 -9.81
CA PHE A 17 -8.17 -5.30 -8.39
C PHE A 17 -7.59 -6.42 -7.55
N PHE A 18 -7.91 -7.68 -7.79
CA PHE A 18 -7.28 -8.79 -7.08
C PHE A 18 -5.75 -8.73 -7.13
N ALA A 19 -5.15 -8.47 -8.30
CA ALA A 19 -3.71 -8.31 -8.42
C ALA A 19 -3.15 -7.15 -7.57
N PHE A 20 -3.82 -5.98 -7.56
CA PHE A 20 -3.44 -4.86 -6.70
C PHE A 20 -3.59 -5.20 -5.22
N HIS A 21 -4.70 -5.80 -4.81
CA HIS A 21 -4.94 -6.19 -3.42
C HIS A 21 -3.94 -7.25 -2.95
N PHE A 22 -3.45 -8.09 -3.85
CA PHE A 22 -2.41 -9.08 -3.53
C PHE A 22 -1.05 -8.42 -3.32
N ILE A 23 -0.63 -7.48 -4.18
CA ILE A 23 0.71 -6.87 -4.08
C ILE A 23 0.79 -5.76 -3.01
N LEU A 24 -0.28 -5.00 -2.78
CA LEU A 24 -0.29 -3.86 -1.88
C LEU A 24 0.12 -4.19 -0.44
N PRO A 25 -0.33 -5.29 0.20
CA PRO A 25 0.13 -5.68 1.54
C PRO A 25 1.66 -5.81 1.65
N PHE A 26 2.32 -6.33 0.61
CA PHE A 26 3.78 -6.46 0.60
C PHE A 26 4.48 -5.09 0.45
N ILE A 27 3.92 -4.19 -0.35
CA ILE A 27 4.41 -2.81 -0.46
C ILE A 27 4.23 -2.08 0.88
N ILE A 28 3.07 -2.21 1.52
CA ILE A 28 2.80 -1.62 2.83
C ILE A 28 3.77 -2.17 3.88
N MET A 29 4.03 -3.48 3.89
CA MET A 29 5.03 -4.10 4.76
C MET A 29 6.43 -3.50 4.53
N ALA A 30 6.86 -3.35 3.28
CA ALA A 30 8.16 -2.74 2.96
C ALA A 30 8.25 -1.30 3.46
N ILE A 31 7.22 -0.48 3.24
CA ILE A 31 7.17 0.90 3.73
C ILE A 31 7.12 0.95 5.26
N ALA A 32 6.38 0.04 5.91
CA ALA A 32 6.33 -0.06 7.36
C ALA A 32 7.70 -0.39 7.96
N MET A 33 8.49 -1.28 7.33
CA MET A 33 9.86 -1.53 7.75
C MET A 33 10.75 -0.30 7.64
N VAL A 34 10.67 0.45 6.53
CA VAL A 34 11.41 1.72 6.35
C VAL A 34 10.97 2.75 7.40
N HIS A 35 9.67 2.85 7.66
CA HIS A 35 9.13 3.73 8.70
C HIS A 35 9.68 3.38 10.09
N LEU A 36 9.68 2.09 10.44
CA LEU A 36 10.21 1.61 11.72
C LEU A 36 11.72 1.76 11.83
N MET A 37 12.47 1.67 10.72
CA MET A 37 13.91 1.95 10.70
C MET A 37 14.18 3.39 11.11
N PHE A 38 13.48 4.37 10.53
CA PHE A 38 13.64 5.77 10.93
C PHE A 38 13.16 6.04 12.35
N LEU A 39 12.04 5.43 12.76
CA LEU A 39 11.59 5.53 14.15
C LEU A 39 12.63 4.98 15.13
N HIS A 40 13.30 3.88 14.77
CA HIS A 40 14.37 3.29 15.56
C HIS A 40 15.61 4.18 15.63
N GLU A 41 15.96 4.89 14.54
CA GLU A 41 17.08 5.83 14.51
C GLU A 41 16.81 7.13 15.28
N THR A 42 15.62 7.72 15.14
CA THR A 42 15.29 9.01 15.78
C THR A 42 14.68 8.86 17.16
N GLY A 43 14.16 7.68 17.50
CA GLY A 43 13.34 7.45 18.68
C GLY A 43 11.93 8.03 18.56
N SER A 44 11.07 7.65 19.50
CA SER A 44 9.73 8.25 19.67
C SER A 44 9.84 9.59 20.38
N ASN A 45 9.06 10.57 19.93
CA ASN A 45 8.89 11.83 20.64
C ASN A 45 7.98 11.63 21.87
N ASN A 46 8.01 12.57 22.82
CA ASN A 46 7.11 12.60 23.97
C ASN A 46 6.48 14.02 24.14
N PRO A 47 5.43 14.18 24.96
CA PRO A 47 4.69 15.44 25.05
C PRO A 47 5.49 16.65 25.57
N THR A 48 6.64 16.43 26.20
CA THR A 48 7.52 17.49 26.70
C THR A 48 8.69 17.81 25.77
N GLY A 49 8.85 17.04 24.68
CA GLY A 49 10.00 17.06 23.77
C GLY A 49 11.19 16.27 24.30
#